data_AF-A0A1F8B8T2-F1
#
_entry.id   AF-A0A1F8B8T2-F1
#
_cell.length_a   1.000
_cell.length_b   1.000
_cell.length_c   1.000
_cell.angle_alpha   90.00
_cell.angle_beta   90.00
_cell.angle_gamma   90.00
#
_symmetry.space_group_name_H-M   'P 1'
#
loop_
_entity.id
_entity.type
_entity.pdbx_description
1 polymer ?
#
loop_
_entity_poly.entity_id
_entity_poly.type
_entity_poly.pdbx_seq_one_letter_code
_entity_poly.pdbx_strand_id
1 'polypeptide(L)'
;MGFKEKPSRSVSKAVRRLKAVGNLDVASSLRDKDIARRERLLEERTWQEELDTHLRNAGYRDGIRSLDEAGLSAVAEWRGIRTMHRDGRLDSAELDKEIERFSDQHDGMFVDEAFKFSVRYITEST
;
A
#
# COMPACT_ATOMS: atom_id res chain seq x y z
N MET A 1 -22.68 -5.02 2.44
CA MET A 1 -22.62 -6.32 1.72
C MET A 1 -21.18 -6.80 1.79
N GLY A 2 -20.89 -7.91 2.49
CA GLY A 2 -19.53 -8.44 2.55
C GLY A 2 -19.14 -9.11 1.23
N PHE A 3 -18.25 -8.50 0.47
CA PHE A 3 -17.57 -9.20 -0.61
C PHE A 3 -16.78 -10.36 0.03
N LYS A 4 -17.24 -11.60 -0.17
CA LYS A 4 -16.44 -12.77 0.22
C LYS A 4 -15.24 -12.83 -0.71
N GLU A 5 -14.12 -12.31 -0.27
CA GLU A 5 -12.89 -12.38 -1.03
C GLU A 5 -12.49 -13.84 -1.28
N LYS A 6 -12.25 -14.14 -2.56
CA LYS A 6 -11.95 -15.50 -3.01
C LYS A 6 -10.46 -15.61 -3.33
N PRO A 7 -9.80 -16.69 -2.86
CA PRO A 7 -8.42 -16.94 -3.22
C PRO A 7 -8.27 -17.09 -4.74
N SER A 8 -7.06 -16.87 -5.24
CA SER A 8 -6.67 -17.04 -6.63
C SER A 8 -7.02 -18.45 -7.14
N ARG A 9 -7.23 -18.60 -8.45
CA ARG A 9 -7.60 -19.91 -9.05
C ARG A 9 -6.55 -20.99 -8.76
N SER A 10 -5.26 -20.61 -8.76
CA SER A 10 -4.14 -21.50 -8.43
C SER A 10 -4.19 -21.92 -6.96
N VAL A 11 -4.36 -20.98 -6.03
CA VAL A 11 -4.45 -21.28 -4.59
C VAL A 11 -5.72 -22.07 -4.27
N SER A 12 -6.85 -21.76 -4.90
CA SER A 12 -8.09 -22.54 -4.77
C SER A 12 -7.94 -24.02 -5.15
N LYS A 13 -7.04 -24.33 -6.11
CA LYS A 13 -6.72 -25.70 -6.52
C LYS A 13 -5.80 -26.38 -5.51
N ALA A 14 -4.81 -25.67 -4.99
CA ALA A 14 -3.90 -26.16 -3.94
C ALA A 14 -4.65 -26.42 -2.61
N VAL A 15 -5.50 -25.49 -2.19
CA VAL A 15 -6.38 -25.60 -1.00
C VAL A 15 -7.27 -26.84 -1.10
N ARG A 16 -7.86 -27.13 -2.27
CA ARG A 16 -8.66 -28.35 -2.47
C ARG A 16 -7.84 -29.63 -2.30
N ARG A 17 -6.61 -29.67 -2.82
CA ARG A 17 -5.72 -30.82 -2.67
C ARG A 17 -5.28 -31.03 -1.23
N LEU A 18 -4.94 -29.94 -0.52
CA LEU A 18 -4.57 -29.99 0.89
C LEU A 18 -5.71 -30.47 1.79
N LYS A 19 -6.95 -30.02 1.52
CA LYS A 19 -8.15 -30.54 2.20
C LYS A 19 -8.37 -32.03 1.96
N ALA A 20 -8.12 -32.52 0.74
CA ALA A 20 -8.30 -33.92 0.39
C ALA A 20 -7.31 -34.86 1.10
N VAL A 21 -6.14 -34.35 1.50
CA VAL A 21 -5.12 -35.13 2.25
C VAL A 21 -5.15 -34.85 3.76
N GLY A 22 -6.19 -34.18 4.28
CA GLY A 22 -6.37 -33.91 5.71
C GLY A 22 -5.57 -32.72 6.26
N ASN A 23 -4.80 -32.00 5.44
CA ASN A 23 -3.99 -30.86 5.85
C ASN A 23 -4.83 -29.56 5.90
N LEU A 24 -5.84 -29.53 6.77
CA LEU A 24 -6.82 -28.45 6.86
C LEU A 24 -6.20 -27.12 7.31
N ASP A 25 -5.28 -27.15 8.28
CA ASP A 25 -4.63 -25.93 8.81
C ASP A 25 -3.77 -25.25 7.76
N VAL A 26 -2.99 -26.04 7.01
CA VAL A 26 -2.18 -25.55 5.88
C VAL A 26 -3.08 -24.99 4.78
N ALA A 27 -4.21 -25.64 4.51
CA ALA A 27 -5.18 -25.18 3.52
C ALA A 27 -5.83 -23.84 3.92
N SER A 28 -6.13 -23.63 5.22
CA SER A 28 -6.65 -22.34 5.71
C SER A 28 -5.58 -21.27 5.63
N SER A 29 -4.40 -21.52 6.18
CA SER A 29 -3.29 -20.56 6.18
C SER A 29 -2.91 -20.10 4.77
N LEU A 30 -2.87 -21.03 3.80
CA LEU A 30 -2.56 -20.69 2.41
C LEU A 30 -3.65 -19.83 1.77
N ARG A 31 -4.93 -20.12 2.05
CA ARG A 31 -6.05 -19.31 1.58
C ARG A 31 -5.99 -17.89 2.16
N ASP A 32 -5.78 -17.79 3.46
CA ASP A 32 -5.86 -16.51 4.16
C ASP A 32 -4.65 -15.62 3.79
N LYS A 33 -3.47 -16.21 3.61
CA LYS A 33 -2.29 -15.50 3.06
C LYS A 33 -2.50 -15.01 1.63
N ASP A 34 -3.16 -15.79 0.77
CA ASP A 34 -3.45 -15.37 -0.60
C ASP A 34 -4.48 -14.25 -0.66
N ILE A 35 -5.52 -14.31 0.19
CA ILE A 35 -6.50 -13.23 0.33
C ILE A 35 -5.81 -11.95 0.81
N ALA A 36 -5.09 -12.00 1.94
CA ALA A 36 -4.37 -10.84 2.48
C ALA A 36 -3.37 -10.26 1.47
N ARG A 37 -2.67 -11.10 0.69
CA ARG A 37 -1.79 -10.63 -0.39
C ARG A 37 -2.56 -9.89 -1.48
N ARG A 38 -3.75 -10.35 -1.85
CA ARG A 38 -4.57 -9.73 -2.89
C ARG A 38 -5.20 -8.43 -2.42
N GLU A 39 -5.66 -8.37 -1.18
CA GLU A 39 -6.11 -7.13 -0.53
C GLU A 39 -5.00 -6.08 -0.57
N ARG A 40 -3.77 -6.46 -0.16
CA ARG A 40 -2.58 -5.59 -0.26
C ARG A 40 -2.35 -5.07 -1.67
N LEU A 41 -2.41 -5.94 -2.68
CA LEU A 41 -2.20 -5.54 -4.09
C LEU A 41 -3.32 -4.64 -4.61
N LEU A 42 -4.56 -4.86 -4.16
CA LEU A 42 -5.70 -4.04 -4.55
C LEU A 42 -5.59 -2.64 -3.95
N GLU A 43 -5.32 -2.55 -2.65
CA GLU A 43 -5.11 -1.27 -1.95
C GLU A 43 -3.92 -0.50 -2.54
N GLU A 44 -2.83 -1.19 -2.87
CA GLU A 44 -1.66 -0.57 -3.49
C GLU A 44 -2.01 0.01 -4.87
N ARG A 45 -2.80 -0.73 -5.65
CA ARG A 45 -3.28 -0.27 -6.94
C ARG A 45 -4.22 0.92 -6.80
N THR A 46 -5.18 0.86 -5.87
CA THR A 46 -6.11 1.96 -5.60
C THR A 46 -5.35 3.21 -5.19
N TRP A 47 -4.40 3.10 -4.27
CA TRP A 47 -3.56 4.21 -3.85
C TRP A 47 -2.73 4.79 -5.01
N GLN A 48 -2.17 3.95 -5.88
CA GLN A 48 -1.44 4.43 -7.07
C GLN A 48 -2.36 5.16 -8.05
N GLU A 49 -3.57 4.64 -8.31
CA GLU A 49 -4.55 5.27 -9.20
C GLU A 49 -5.04 6.62 -8.64
N GLU A 50 -5.23 6.71 -7.33
CA GLU A 50 -5.60 7.95 -6.64
C GLU A 50 -4.46 8.97 -6.59
N LEU A 51 -3.22 8.53 -6.31
CA LEU A 51 -2.04 9.39 -6.35
C LEU A 51 -1.83 9.97 -7.75
N ASP A 52 -1.94 9.14 -8.80
CA ASP A 52 -1.82 9.58 -10.18
C ASP A 52 -2.88 10.63 -10.54
N THR A 53 -4.12 10.43 -10.06
CA THR A 53 -5.22 11.39 -10.21
C THR A 53 -4.94 12.69 -9.46
N HIS A 54 -4.45 12.61 -8.22
CA HIS A 54 -4.11 13.79 -7.41
C HIS A 54 -3.02 14.62 -8.07
N LEU A 55 -1.95 13.97 -8.54
CA LEU A 55 -0.85 14.64 -9.25
C LEU A 55 -1.34 15.33 -10.52
N ARG A 56 -2.17 14.67 -11.32
CA ARG A 56 -2.79 15.30 -12.51
C ARG A 56 -3.60 16.53 -12.16
N ASN A 57 -4.39 16.48 -11.09
CA ASN A 57 -5.18 17.62 -10.61
C ASN A 57 -4.30 18.77 -10.09
N ALA A 58 -3.14 18.44 -9.53
CA ALA A 58 -2.13 19.42 -9.08
C ALA A 58 -1.30 20.02 -10.24
N GLY A 59 -1.58 19.66 -11.50
CA GLY A 59 -0.90 20.21 -12.68
C GLY A 59 0.21 19.31 -13.26
N TYR A 60 0.49 18.16 -12.65
CA TYR A 60 1.41 17.16 -13.18
C TYR A 60 0.70 16.32 -14.25
N ARG A 61 0.69 16.81 -15.49
CA ARG A 61 -0.15 16.29 -16.58
C ARG A 61 0.04 14.78 -16.86
N ASP A 62 1.24 14.25 -16.61
CA ASP A 62 1.57 12.82 -16.77
C ASP A 62 1.55 12.04 -15.42
N GLY A 63 1.04 12.67 -14.36
CA GLY A 63 0.86 12.11 -13.03
C GLY A 63 2.17 11.65 -12.39
N ILE A 64 2.21 10.40 -11.92
CA ILE A 64 3.41 9.82 -11.30
C ILE A 64 4.60 9.81 -12.28
N ARG A 65 4.35 9.72 -13.60
CA ARG A 65 5.43 9.69 -14.61
C ARG A 65 6.14 11.03 -14.79
N SER A 66 5.53 12.12 -14.35
CA SER A 66 6.17 13.44 -14.35
C SER A 66 7.01 13.72 -13.11
N LEU A 67 7.02 12.80 -12.13
CA LEU A 67 7.97 12.88 -11.03
C LEU A 67 9.38 12.57 -11.53
N ASP A 68 10.34 13.35 -11.06
CA ASP A 68 11.76 13.08 -11.29
C ASP A 68 12.25 11.92 -10.38
N GLU A 69 13.54 11.58 -10.49
CA GLU A 69 14.13 10.49 -9.71
C GLU A 69 14.00 10.72 -8.20
N ALA A 70 14.13 11.98 -7.75
CA ALA A 70 13.93 12.35 -6.36
C ALA A 70 12.46 12.17 -5.92
N GLY A 71 11.50 12.58 -6.75
CA GLY A 71 10.07 12.38 -6.55
C GLY A 71 9.67 10.91 -6.49
N LEU A 72 10.21 10.08 -7.37
CA LEU A 72 9.97 8.63 -7.35
C LEU A 72 10.59 7.97 -6.11
N SER A 73 11.79 8.39 -5.71
CA SER A 73 12.46 7.90 -4.51
C SER A 73 11.68 8.28 -3.25
N ALA A 74 11.24 9.53 -3.14
CA ALA A 74 10.40 10.04 -2.07
C ALA A 74 9.09 9.23 -1.93
N VAL A 75 8.40 8.98 -3.04
CA VAL A 75 7.19 8.15 -3.08
C VAL A 75 7.47 6.72 -2.60
N ALA A 76 8.61 6.14 -2.97
CA ALA A 76 9.00 4.79 -2.56
C ALA A 76 9.37 4.70 -1.08
N GLU A 77 10.13 5.66 -0.56
CA GLU A 77 10.48 5.78 0.86
C GLU A 77 9.22 5.92 1.72
N TRP A 78 8.28 6.77 1.30
CA TRP A 78 6.99 6.92 1.98
C TRP A 78 6.15 5.66 2.02
N ARG A 79 6.12 4.93 0.90
CA ARG A 79 5.45 3.63 0.86
C ARG A 79 6.04 2.66 1.89
N GLY A 80 7.35 2.72 2.13
CA GLY A 80 8.04 1.96 3.16
C GLY A 80 7.51 2.27 4.56
N ILE A 81 7.46 3.54 4.93
CA ILE A 81 6.97 4.01 6.23
C ILE A 81 5.50 3.61 6.45
N ARG A 82 4.63 3.80 5.44
CA ARG A 82 3.22 3.36 5.48
C ARG A 82 3.08 1.86 5.74
N THR A 83 3.89 1.06 5.06
CA THR A 83 3.86 -0.41 5.22
C THR A 83 4.29 -0.81 6.63
N MET A 84 5.31 -0.14 7.18
CA MET A 84 5.77 -0.37 8.55
C MET A 84 4.70 0.00 9.59
N HIS A 85 4.03 1.14 9.46
CA HIS A 85 2.92 1.51 10.36
C HIS A 85 1.76 0.52 10.28
N ARG A 86 1.33 0.15 9.06
CA ARG A 86 0.24 -0.83 8.87
C ARG A 86 0.58 -2.20 9.46
N ASP A 87 1.81 -2.69 9.27
CA ASP A 87 2.26 -3.96 9.83
C ASP A 87 2.49 -3.88 11.36
N GLY A 88 2.17 -2.74 12.00
CA GLY A 88 2.31 -2.52 13.44
C GLY A 88 3.77 -2.39 13.90
N ARG A 89 4.68 -2.13 12.95
CA ARG A 89 6.12 -1.94 13.20
C ARG A 89 6.48 -0.50 13.52
N LEU A 90 5.58 0.44 13.23
CA LEU A 90 5.61 1.82 13.71
C LEU A 90 4.29 2.05 14.44
N ASP A 91 4.37 2.56 15.67
CA ASP A 91 3.19 3.10 16.33
C ASP A 91 2.84 4.50 15.78
N SER A 92 1.73 5.08 16.23
CA SER A 92 1.28 6.39 15.73
C SER A 92 2.25 7.52 16.08
N ALA A 93 2.93 7.47 17.22
CA ALA A 93 3.89 8.48 17.62
C ALA A 93 5.22 8.35 16.84
N GLU A 94 5.62 7.13 16.48
CA GLU A 94 6.73 6.86 15.58
C GLU A 94 6.40 7.26 14.13
N LEU A 95 5.15 7.03 13.69
CA LEU A 95 4.67 7.51 12.38
C LEU A 95 4.76 9.03 12.29
N ASP A 96 4.28 9.76 13.29
CA ASP A 96 4.33 11.23 13.32
C ASP A 96 5.78 11.74 13.20
N LYS A 97 6.74 11.09 13.89
CA LYS A 97 8.17 11.43 13.80
C LYS A 97 8.77 11.14 12.43
N GLU A 98 8.41 10.02 11.81
CA GLU A 98 8.89 9.72 10.45
C GLU A 98 8.24 10.67 9.42
N ILE A 99 7.02 11.16 9.66
CA ILE A 99 6.37 12.23 8.87
C ILE A 99 7.15 13.54 8.99
N GLU A 100 7.50 13.95 10.20
CA GLU A 100 8.33 15.14 10.41
C GLU A 100 9.71 14.99 9.74
N ARG A 101 10.41 13.87 9.98
CA ARG A 101 11.74 13.64 9.41
C ARG A 101 11.73 13.64 7.89
N PHE A 102 10.76 12.98 7.28
CA PHE A 102 10.64 12.97 5.83
C PHE A 102 10.33 14.36 5.30
N SER A 103 9.42 15.10 5.95
CA SER A 103 9.10 16.48 5.57
C SER A 103 10.35 17.34 5.57
N ASP A 104 11.20 17.21 6.60
CA ASP A 104 12.46 17.94 6.71
C ASP A 104 13.50 17.51 5.64
N GLN A 105 13.55 16.22 5.29
CA GLN A 105 14.49 15.71 4.28
C GLN A 105 14.11 16.08 2.84
N HIS A 106 12.82 16.27 2.58
CA HIS A 106 12.29 16.58 1.26
C HIS A 106 11.76 18.03 1.17
N ASP A 107 12.04 18.86 2.18
CA ASP A 107 11.65 20.27 2.24
C ASP A 107 12.26 21.04 1.06
N GLY A 108 11.39 21.66 0.26
CA GLY A 108 11.77 22.42 -0.93
C GLY A 108 11.79 21.66 -2.27
N MET A 109 11.45 20.36 -2.33
CA MET A 109 11.30 19.64 -3.60
C MET A 109 9.83 19.52 -4.06
N PHE A 110 9.64 19.41 -5.39
CA PHE A 110 8.38 19.14 -6.13
C PHE A 110 7.58 17.88 -5.65
N VAL A 111 8.07 17.22 -4.62
CA VAL A 111 7.53 16.06 -3.88
C VAL A 111 6.29 16.42 -3.04
N ASP A 112 6.07 17.71 -2.77
CA ASP A 112 5.07 18.22 -1.84
C ASP A 112 3.64 17.67 -2.08
N GLU A 113 3.18 17.56 -3.33
CA GLU A 113 1.82 17.06 -3.60
C GLU A 113 1.68 15.53 -3.54
N ALA A 114 2.71 14.78 -3.94
CA ALA A 114 2.72 13.33 -3.74
C ALA A 114 2.82 12.99 -2.25
N PHE A 115 3.58 13.79 -1.51
CA PHE A 115 3.74 13.70 -0.07
C PHE A 115 2.44 14.02 0.66
N LYS A 116 1.83 15.19 0.42
CA LYS A 116 0.55 15.60 1.01
C LYS A 116 -0.55 14.58 0.74
N PHE A 117 -0.65 14.06 -0.49
CA PHE A 117 -1.59 12.97 -0.80
C PHE A 117 -1.33 11.74 0.06
N SER A 118 -0.06 11.32 0.16
CA SER A 118 0.32 10.12 0.91
C SER A 118 0.03 10.25 2.41
N VAL A 119 0.31 11.41 3.00
CA VAL A 119 0.00 11.72 4.40
C VAL A 119 -1.51 11.69 4.62
N ARG A 120 -2.29 12.43 3.80
CA ARG A 120 -3.75 12.48 3.92
C ARG A 120 -4.39 11.10 3.76
N TYR A 121 -3.93 10.32 2.78
CA TYR A 121 -4.47 8.98 2.54
C TYR A 121 -4.26 8.07 3.76
N ILE A 122 -3.14 8.17 4.46
CA ILE A 122 -2.85 7.34 5.64
C ILE A 122 -3.70 7.78 6.83
N THR A 123 -3.78 9.07 7.11
CA THR A 123 -4.54 9.59 8.26
C THR A 123 -6.05 9.40 8.10
N GLU A 124 -6.56 9.38 6.86
CA GLU A 124 -7.98 9.14 6.56
C GLU A 124 -8.34 7.66 6.35
N SER A 125 -7.35 6.77 6.16
CA SER A 125 -7.58 5.32 5.95
C SER A 125 -7.45 4.45 7.21
N THR A 126 -7.07 5.04 8.35
CA THR A 126 -7.07 4.40 9.69
C THR A 126 -8.38 4.63 10.42
#